data_AF-A0A430R5U9-F1
#
_entry.id   AF-A0A430R5U9-F1
#
_cell.length_a   1.000
_cell.length_b   1.000
_cell.length_c   1.000
_cell.angle_alpha   90.00
_cell.angle_beta   90.00
_cell.angle_gamma   90.00
#
_symmetry.space_group_name_H-M   'P 1'
#
loop_
_entity.id
_entity.type
_entity.pdbx_description
1 polymer ?
#
loop_
_entity_poly.entity_id
_entity_poly.type
_entity_poly.pdbx_seq_one_letter_code
_entity_poly.pdbx_strand_id
1 'polypeptide(L)' 'MYTASFRYARPQNLDEALRLLEANPEAKLLAGGHSLIPAMKLRLATPALLVDIGRLSELKGIREENGGFFVGALTTHA' A
#
# COMPACT_ATOMS: atom_id res chain seq x y z
N MET A 1 3.63 -5.08 -22.22
CA MET A 1 3.99 -3.99 -21.28
C MET A 1 4.11 -4.60 -19.89
N TYR A 2 5.34 -4.74 -19.39
CA TYR A 2 5.67 -5.50 -18.17
C TYR A 2 6.27 -4.57 -17.12
N THR A 3 6.26 -4.94 -15.83
CA THR A 3 7.02 -4.25 -14.77
C THR A 3 8.48 -4.70 -14.76
N ALA A 4 9.36 -3.99 -14.04
CA ALA A 4 10.66 -4.54 -13.68
C ALA A 4 10.45 -5.61 -12.59
N SER A 5 11.44 -6.46 -12.34
CA SER A 5 11.40 -7.38 -11.21
C SER A 5 11.39 -6.60 -9.90
N PHE A 6 10.55 -7.02 -8.96
CA PHE A 6 10.47 -6.47 -7.62
C PHE A 6 10.24 -7.60 -6.62
N ARG A 7 10.69 -7.39 -5.37
CA ARG A 7 10.28 -8.22 -4.25
C ARG A 7 8.91 -7.78 -3.76
N TYR A 8 8.17 -8.70 -3.17
CA TYR A 8 6.84 -8.44 -2.67
C TYR A 8 6.75 -8.93 -1.22
N ALA A 9 6.34 -8.04 -0.33
CA ALA A 9 6.08 -8.34 1.06
C ALA A 9 4.62 -8.04 1.37
N ARG A 10 4.02 -8.90 2.21
CA ARG A 10 2.63 -8.79 2.62
C ARG A 10 2.53 -8.89 4.15
N PRO A 11 2.71 -7.77 4.86
CA PRO A 11 2.66 -7.76 6.31
C PRO A 11 1.27 -8.17 6.84
N GLN A 12 1.26 -8.75 8.03
CA GLN A 12 0.03 -9.19 8.71
C GLN A 12 -0.58 -8.10 9.60
N ASN A 13 0.19 -7.07 9.94
CA ASN A 13 -0.22 -5.94 10.78
C ASN A 13 0.55 -4.66 10.40
N LEU A 14 0.09 -3.51 10.91
CA LEU A 14 0.73 -2.22 10.64
C LEU A 14 2.19 -2.15 11.10
N ASP A 15 2.52 -2.71 12.27
CA ASP A 15 3.90 -2.67 12.80
C ASP A 15 4.90 -3.36 11.88
N GLU A 16 4.52 -4.51 11.31
CA GLU A 16 5.34 -5.20 10.33
C GLU A 16 5.50 -4.39 9.04
N ALA A 17 4.43 -3.73 8.57
CA ALA A 17 4.49 -2.84 7.41
C ALA A 17 5.45 -1.68 7.64
N LEU A 18 5.39 -1.04 8.81
CA LEU A 18 6.27 0.07 9.19
C LEU A 18 7.72 -0.38 9.27
N ARG A 19 8.01 -1.52 9.92
CA ARG A 19 9.37 -2.09 9.97
C ARG A 19 9.93 -2.37 8.58
N LEU A 20 9.11 -2.87 7.66
CA LEU A 20 9.53 -3.13 6.28
C LEU A 20 9.89 -1.83 5.54
N LEU A 21 9.12 -0.76 5.74
CA LEU A 21 9.39 0.55 5.14
C LEU A 21 10.65 1.20 5.74
N GLU A 22 10.82 1.14 7.05
CA GLU A 22 12.02 1.64 7.74
C GLU A 22 13.29 0.92 7.25
N ALA A 23 13.23 -0.40 7.12
CA ALA A 23 14.35 -1.21 6.64
C ALA A 23 14.61 -1.07 5.13
N ASN A 24 13.67 -0.54 4.36
CA ASN A 24 13.78 -0.42 2.90
C ASN A 24 13.26 0.96 2.44
N PRO A 25 14.10 2.02 2.50
CA PRO A 25 13.68 3.40 2.20
C PRO A 25 13.08 3.59 0.79
N GLU A 26 13.50 2.77 -0.18
CA GLU A 26 13.02 2.80 -1.56
C GLU A 26 11.77 1.91 -1.80
N ALA A 27 11.28 1.23 -0.76
CA ALA A 27 10.06 0.45 -0.87
C ALA A 27 8.86 1.34 -1.12
N LYS A 28 7.88 0.82 -1.87
CA LYS A 28 6.60 1.50 -2.08
C LYS A 28 5.47 0.68 -1.50
N LEU A 29 4.55 1.39 -0.84
CA LEU A 29 3.28 0.82 -0.40
C LEU A 29 2.42 0.47 -1.62
N LEU A 30 1.87 -0.74 -1.61
CA LEU A 30 0.84 -1.18 -2.55
C LEU A 30 -0.51 -1.19 -1.84
N ALA A 31 -1.36 -0.23 -2.20
CA ALA A 31 -2.78 -0.18 -1.82
C ALA A 31 -3.64 -0.75 -2.96
N GLY A 32 -4.53 0.06 -3.55
CA GLY A 32 -5.35 -0.35 -4.70
C GLY A 32 -4.60 -0.54 -6.02
N GLY A 33 -3.33 -0.13 -6.13
CA GLY A 33 -2.49 -0.38 -7.31
C GLY A 33 -2.81 0.42 -8.59
N HIS A 34 -3.93 1.15 -8.64
CA HIS A 34 -4.43 1.83 -9.85
C HIS A 34 -3.57 3.00 -10.36
N SER A 35 -2.64 3.52 -9.56
CA SER A 35 -1.64 4.51 -10.01
C SER A 35 -0.23 3.91 -10.09
N LEU A 36 0.17 3.17 -9.06
CA LEU A 36 1.53 2.61 -8.95
C LEU A 36 1.81 1.54 -10.00
N ILE A 37 0.90 0.58 -10.21
CA ILE A 37 1.13 -0.51 -11.18
C ILE A 37 1.22 0.04 -12.61
N PRO A 38 0.33 0.94 -13.07
CA PRO A 38 0.52 1.61 -14.37
C PRO A 38 1.85 2.34 -14.50
N ALA A 39 2.27 3.10 -13.48
CA ALA A 39 3.58 3.77 -13.48
C ALA A 39 4.75 2.78 -13.61
N MET A 40 4.67 1.63 -12.93
CA MET A 40 5.69 0.57 -13.02
C MET A 40 5.72 -0.11 -14.40
N LYS A 41 4.56 -0.35 -15.01
CA LYS A 41 4.43 -0.91 -16.36
C LYS A 41 5.05 0.02 -17.42
N LEU A 42 5.01 1.33 -17.19
CA LEU A 42 5.64 2.37 -18.01
C LEU A 42 7.08 2.71 -17.61
N ARG A 43 7.65 2.03 -16.59
CA ARG A 43 9.00 2.30 -16.05
C ARG A 43 9.19 3.70 -15.45
N LEU A 44 8.10 4.40 -15.10
CA LEU A 44 8.16 5.67 -14.38
C LEU A 44 8.45 5.47 -12.89
N ALA A 45 8.19 4.28 -12.37
CA ALA A 45 8.57 3.86 -11.02
C ALA A 45 9.14 2.44 -11.07
N THR A 46 10.25 2.20 -10.36
CA THR A 46 10.91 0.88 -10.31
C THR A 46 11.32 0.52 -8.88
N PRO A 47 10.37 0.43 -7.93
CA PRO A 47 10.69 0.06 -6.56
C PRO A 47 11.22 -1.37 -6.49
N ALA A 48 12.27 -1.59 -5.71
CA ALA A 48 12.83 -2.93 -5.49
C ALA A 48 11.96 -3.80 -4.57
N LEU A 49 11.08 -3.18 -3.77
CA LEU A 49 10.15 -3.84 -2.86
C LEU A 49 8.78 -3.16 -2.91
N LEU A 50 7.73 -3.95 -3.09
CA LEU A 50 6.35 -3.57 -2.82
C LEU A 50 5.89 -4.14 -1.49
N VAL A 51 5.33 -3.28 -0.64
CA VAL A 51 4.72 -3.67 0.64
C VAL A 51 3.21 -3.56 0.49
N ASP A 52 2.52 -4.69 0.33
CA ASP A 52 1.07 -4.75 0.15
C ASP A 52 0.33 -4.66 1.49
N ILE A 53 -0.31 -3.52 1.70
CA ILE A 53 -1.10 -3.22 2.89
C ILE A 53 -2.58 -3.56 2.71
N GLY A 54 -3.01 -4.04 1.55
CA GLY A 54 -4.39 -4.31 1.16
C GLY A 54 -5.17 -5.28 2.07
N ARG A 55 -4.49 -5.99 2.98
CA ARG A 55 -5.12 -6.88 3.98
C ARG A 55 -5.19 -6.32 5.40
N LEU A 56 -4.58 -5.18 5.67
CA LEU A 56 -4.61 -4.58 7.00
C LEU A 56 -6.02 -4.04 7.27
N SER A 57 -6.79 -4.77 8.09
CA SER A 57 -8.18 -4.46 8.38
C SER A 57 -8.34 -3.15 9.16
N GLU A 58 -7.36 -2.78 9.99
CA GLU A 58 -7.36 -1.51 10.72
C GLU A 58 -7.34 -0.28 9.80
N LEU A 59 -6.95 -0.43 8.53
CA LEU A 59 -6.90 0.65 7.55
C LEU A 59 -8.18 0.74 6.70
N LYS A 60 -9.21 -0.09 6.96
CA LYS A 60 -10.43 -0.17 6.16
C LYS A 60 -11.64 0.36 6.89
N GLY A 61 -12.61 0.83 6.12
CA GLY A 61 -13.96 1.12 6.60
C GLY A 61 -14.17 2.58 6.95
N ILE A 62 -15.43 2.87 7.28
CA ILE A 62 -15.91 4.20 7.64
C ILE A 62 -16.65 4.05 8.98
N ARG A 63 -16.37 4.92 9.93
CA ARG A 63 -17.05 4.94 11.24
C ARG A 63 -17.23 6.36 11.73
N GLU A 64 -18.28 6.60 12.51
CA GLU A 64 -18.44 7.86 13.23
C GLU A 64 -17.43 7.93 14.39
N GLU A 65 -16.79 9.08 14.54
CA GLU A 65 -15.80 9.33 15.59
C GLU A 65 -15.75 10.82 15.91
N ASN A 66 -15.85 11.18 17.19
CA ASN A 66 -15.71 12.56 17.70
C ASN A 66 -16.60 13.60 16.98
N GLY A 67 -17.84 13.23 16.62
CA GLY A 67 -18.77 14.11 15.91
C GLY A 67 -18.48 14.28 14.42
N GLY A 68 -17.57 13.48 13.86
CA GLY A 68 -17.29 13.40 12.43
C GLY A 68 -17.18 11.95 11.96
N PHE A 69 -16.53 11.75 10.81
CA PHE A 69 -16.27 10.42 10.25
C PHE A 69 -14.78 10.15 10.16
N PHE A 70 -14.36 8.98 10.63
CA PHE A 70 -13.10 8.37 10.28
C PHE A 70 -13.27 7.57 9.00
N VAL A 71 -12.37 7.77 8.03
CA VAL A 71 -12.30 7.01 6.79
C VAL A 71 -10.93 6.35 6.70
N GLY A 72 -10.91 5.01 6.74
CA GLY A 72 -9.67 4.24 6.62
C GLY A 72 -9.02 4.43 5.25
N ALA A 73 -7.69 4.52 5.21
CA ALA A 73 -6.90 4.78 4.00
C ALA A 73 -7.07 3.73 2.87
N LEU A 74 -7.56 2.53 3.20
CA LEU A 74 -7.86 1.46 2.25
C LEU A 74 -9.35 1.30 1.93
N THR A 75 -10.17 2.28 2.32
CA THR A 75 -11.56 2.36 1.85
C THR A 75 -11.57 2.59 0.34
N THR A 76 -12.22 1.70 -0.40
CA THR A 76 -12.25 1.75 -1.86
C THR A 76 -13.33 2.70 -2.39
N HIS A 77 -13.08 3.29 -3.55
CA HIS A 77 -14.16 3.89 -4.35
C HIS A 77 -15.08 2.79 -4.92
N ALA A 78 -16.32 3.16 -5.26
CA ALA A 78 -17.33 2.28 -5.85
C ALA A 78 -17.07 1.98 -7.32
#